data_AF-A0A0G4FX68-F1
#
_entry.id   AF-A0A0G4FX68-F1
#
_cell.length_a   1.000
_cell.length_b   1.000
_cell.length_c   1.000
_cell.angle_alpha   90.00
_cell.angle_beta   90.00
_cell.angle_gamma   90.00
#
_symmetry.space_group_name_H-M   'P 1'
#
loop_
_entity.id
_entity.type
_entity.pdbx_description
1 polymer ?
#
loop_
_entity_poly.entity_id
_entity_poly.type
_entity_poly.pdbx_seq_one_letter_code
_entity_poly.pdbx_strand_id
1 'polypeptide(L)'
;MKRGLFCFVTAFTLFLKQKGVDGKIVGALILPHGEEALFPELADSSGGSRELQRASLEVSRKWKFNPSKSALNSISAINGIEEERDEREVDVVFLVTPHGLELSDDYLLYLNSHLSGSVDLQNPLYPHRAPKRVELEARTDVPLAEEILRLLGRRAWKQKEKGKTENERKSPPYDLQGLNGFVGFGDAKKVLQLDQGEIIPLSFLFSQTQAEREKQTHTYTAEKASAPLFVEDVESTSAAQPPVVILSIPSSRYSHTGRVDDEMISELLNLGGDVGGVLEQSDRRVLWVVSADLAHTHLSEGPYGLSEFAQPFDRAVEEWAEGGGRQKLLGEAAELHNAGAAACGFTGLVLLQGMFDRVCSSVTRSDNQISEKGERDSACLSTSGATEWESRVLGNFHPTYYGMLVAEMKRKRKNDAMNVRNPRTQTEEEGEKDVFARSEGLSAHFEKEPAEDNSFGFGGFELKGQREEKENIRTKFSNEIVHSSPSSLPSLRYS
;
A
#
# COMPACT_ATOMS: atom_id res chain seq x y z
N MET A 1 -23.38 -33.78 -45.70
CA MET A 1 -22.36 -32.71 -45.63
C MET A 1 -22.86 -31.44 -44.90
N LYS A 2 -23.50 -31.53 -43.71
CA LYS A 2 -24.02 -30.34 -42.98
C LYS A 2 -23.69 -30.30 -41.47
N ARG A 3 -22.74 -31.11 -40.99
CA ARG A 3 -22.35 -31.15 -39.56
C ARG A 3 -20.93 -30.63 -39.27
N GLY A 4 -20.17 -30.21 -40.29
CA GLY A 4 -18.77 -29.79 -40.12
C GLY A 4 -18.55 -28.28 -39.85
N LEU A 5 -19.54 -27.43 -40.12
CA LEU A 5 -19.33 -25.97 -40.10
C LEU A 5 -19.64 -25.31 -38.75
N PHE A 6 -20.40 -25.97 -37.87
CA PHE A 6 -20.82 -25.39 -36.58
C PHE A 6 -19.75 -25.53 -35.46
N CYS A 7 -18.82 -26.48 -35.58
CA CYS A 7 -17.71 -26.60 -34.62
C CYS A 7 -16.55 -25.62 -34.89
N PHE A 8 -16.39 -25.16 -36.14
CA PHE A 8 -15.30 -24.25 -36.48
C PHE A 8 -15.57 -22.81 -36.00
N VAL A 9 -16.82 -22.35 -36.00
CA VAL A 9 -17.15 -20.97 -35.59
C VAL A 9 -17.03 -20.76 -34.07
N THR A 10 -17.34 -21.77 -33.25
CA THR A 10 -17.19 -21.68 -31.78
C THR A 10 -15.75 -21.86 -31.31
N ALA A 11 -14.94 -22.63 -32.03
CA ALA A 11 -13.51 -22.75 -31.75
C ALA A 11 -12.72 -21.51 -32.22
N PHE A 12 -13.16 -20.86 -33.30
CA PHE A 12 -12.50 -19.66 -33.82
C PHE A 12 -12.77 -18.41 -32.97
N THR A 13 -13.93 -18.30 -32.30
CA THR A 13 -14.18 -17.21 -31.32
C THR A 13 -13.40 -17.37 -30.01
N LEU A 14 -13.02 -18.58 -29.62
CA LEU A 14 -12.14 -18.82 -28.46
C LEU A 14 -10.64 -18.63 -28.77
N PHE A 15 -10.26 -18.69 -30.06
CA PHE A 15 -8.87 -18.46 -30.51
C PHE A 15 -8.60 -17.02 -30.98
N LEU A 16 -9.64 -16.18 -31.08
CA LEU A 16 -9.47 -14.76 -31.31
C LEU A 16 -8.82 -14.13 -30.08
N LYS A 17 -7.49 -14.02 -30.17
CA LYS A 17 -6.68 -13.07 -29.42
C LYS A 17 -6.85 -13.19 -27.91
N GLN A 18 -6.10 -14.13 -27.32
CA GLN A 18 -5.23 -13.71 -26.22
C GLN A 18 -4.26 -12.64 -26.79
N LYS A 19 -4.77 -11.45 -27.13
CA LYS A 19 -3.95 -10.24 -27.13
C LYS A 19 -3.34 -10.27 -25.74
N GLY A 20 -2.00 -10.26 -25.65
CA GLY A 20 -1.31 -10.21 -24.37
C GLY A 20 -2.01 -9.15 -23.54
N VAL A 21 -2.71 -9.60 -22.50
CA VAL A 21 -3.51 -8.70 -21.69
C VAL A 21 -2.46 -7.84 -21.01
N ASP A 22 -2.33 -6.60 -21.47
CA ASP A 22 -1.55 -5.62 -20.74
C ASP A 22 -2.06 -5.65 -19.31
N GLY A 23 -1.15 -5.96 -18.41
CA GLY A 23 -1.51 -6.24 -17.04
C GLY A 23 -2.28 -5.06 -16.46
N LYS A 24 -3.32 -5.40 -15.71
CA LYS A 24 -4.40 -4.47 -15.38
C LYS A 24 -4.09 -3.66 -14.14
N ILE A 25 -3.27 -4.18 -13.24
CA ILE A 25 -2.66 -3.40 -12.19
C ILE A 25 -1.52 -2.61 -12.82
N VAL A 26 -1.69 -1.29 -12.88
CA VAL A 26 -0.77 -0.36 -13.57
C VAL A 26 0.29 0.20 -12.63
N GLY A 27 0.00 0.19 -11.34
CA GLY A 27 0.87 0.70 -10.30
C GLY A 27 0.39 0.31 -8.91
N ALA A 28 1.26 0.51 -7.93
CA ALA A 28 0.92 0.50 -6.52
C ALA A 28 1.48 1.75 -5.83
N LEU A 29 0.76 2.26 -4.83
CA LEU A 29 1.17 3.35 -3.96
C LEU A 29 1.13 2.92 -2.50
N ILE A 30 2.06 3.44 -1.71
CA ILE A 30 1.97 3.50 -0.26
C ILE A 30 1.74 4.95 0.10
N LEU A 31 0.63 5.24 0.77
CA LEU A 31 0.27 6.58 1.23
C LEU A 31 -0.01 6.54 2.74
N PRO A 32 0.47 7.54 3.50
CA PRO A 32 0.16 7.63 4.92
C PRO A 32 -1.30 8.02 5.15
N HIS A 33 -1.79 7.70 6.35
CA HIS A 33 -3.04 8.20 6.89
C HIS A 33 -2.85 9.01 8.17
N GLY A 34 -1.62 9.42 8.47
CA GLY A 34 -1.36 10.44 9.48
C GLY A 34 -1.84 11.84 9.09
N GLU A 35 -2.46 12.54 10.03
CA GLU A 35 -2.98 13.88 9.79
C GLU A 35 -1.92 14.90 9.37
N GLU A 36 -0.67 14.75 9.83
CA GLU A 36 0.42 15.67 9.55
C GLU A 36 0.95 15.53 8.11
N ALA A 37 0.76 14.36 7.48
CA ALA A 37 1.04 14.23 6.06
C ALA A 37 0.06 15.08 5.24
N LEU A 38 -1.20 15.19 5.66
CA LEU A 38 -2.20 15.99 4.93
C LEU A 38 -2.12 17.48 5.30
N PHE A 39 -1.91 17.80 6.58
CA PHE A 39 -1.79 19.14 7.12
C PHE A 39 -0.52 19.29 7.97
N PRO A 40 0.63 19.61 7.35
CA PRO A 40 1.91 19.74 8.05
C PRO A 40 1.90 20.73 9.21
N GLU A 41 0.98 21.71 9.22
CA GLU A 41 0.82 22.67 10.30
C GLU A 41 0.25 22.08 11.60
N LEU A 42 -0.26 20.84 11.58
CA LEU A 42 -0.72 20.12 12.76
C LEU A 42 0.43 19.56 13.61
N ALA A 43 1.66 19.59 13.10
CA ALA A 43 2.87 19.27 13.83
C ALA A 43 3.96 20.33 13.62
N ASP A 44 5.06 20.16 14.35
CA ASP A 44 6.25 20.94 14.11
C ASP A 44 6.95 20.49 12.81
N SER A 45 7.53 21.46 12.10
CA SER A 45 8.09 21.22 10.77
C SER A 45 9.40 20.42 10.76
N SER A 46 9.97 20.11 11.92
CA SER A 46 11.28 19.46 12.05
C SER A 46 11.28 17.97 11.73
N GLY A 47 10.12 17.31 11.74
CA GLY A 47 10.02 15.85 11.58
C GLY A 47 9.50 15.40 10.20
N GLY A 48 9.55 16.25 9.17
CA GLY A 48 9.31 15.82 7.79
C GLY A 48 7.85 15.86 7.31
N SER A 49 6.93 16.47 8.06
CA SER A 49 5.50 16.54 7.67
C SER A 49 5.27 17.23 6.32
N ARG A 50 6.03 18.30 6.03
CA ARG A 50 5.96 19.02 4.74
C ARG A 50 6.52 18.18 3.59
N GLU A 51 7.57 17.41 3.86
CA GLU A 51 8.20 16.50 2.92
C GLU A 51 7.23 15.36 2.56
N LEU A 52 6.56 14.78 3.55
CA LEU A 52 5.50 13.79 3.37
C LEU A 52 4.34 14.35 2.53
N GLN A 53 3.82 15.53 2.86
CA GLN A 53 2.75 16.15 2.09
C GLN A 53 3.16 16.37 0.62
N ARG A 54 4.37 16.87 0.41
CA ARG A 54 4.92 17.11 -0.94
C ARG A 54 5.08 15.81 -1.71
N ALA A 55 5.61 14.77 -1.07
CA ALA A 55 5.79 13.45 -1.66
C ALA A 55 4.44 12.82 -2.05
N SER A 56 3.46 12.83 -1.14
CA SER A 56 2.10 12.31 -1.38
C SER A 56 1.42 13.03 -2.55
N LEU A 57 1.63 14.35 -2.66
CA LEU A 57 1.11 15.13 -3.79
C LEU A 57 1.85 14.88 -5.10
N GLU A 58 3.18 14.77 -5.05
CA GLU A 58 3.99 14.47 -6.24
C GLU A 58 3.54 13.14 -6.83
N VAL A 59 3.41 12.10 -6.00
CA VAL A 59 3.05 10.78 -6.48
C VAL A 59 1.61 10.73 -7.00
N SER A 60 0.67 11.38 -6.31
CA SER A 60 -0.75 11.38 -6.72
C SER A 60 -0.97 12.10 -8.05
N ARG A 61 -0.31 13.24 -8.29
CA ARG A 61 -0.44 14.03 -9.53
C ARG A 61 0.10 13.34 -10.78
N LYS A 62 0.96 12.33 -10.62
CA LYS A 62 1.49 11.55 -11.74
C LYS A 62 0.41 10.69 -12.39
N TRP A 63 -0.61 10.28 -11.62
CA TRP A 63 -1.67 9.39 -12.10
C TRP A 63 -2.81 10.18 -12.74
N LYS A 64 -3.33 9.68 -13.86
CA LYS A 64 -4.42 10.30 -14.61
C LYS A 64 -5.68 9.46 -14.42
N PHE A 65 -6.69 10.03 -13.81
CA PHE A 65 -7.95 9.33 -13.58
C PHE A 65 -8.91 9.56 -14.74
N ASN A 66 -9.50 8.48 -15.26
CA ASN A 66 -10.44 8.54 -16.39
C ASN A 66 -11.91 8.42 -15.90
N PRO A 67 -12.61 9.54 -15.64
CA PRO A 67 -14.00 9.48 -15.18
C PRO A 67 -14.96 8.82 -16.17
N SER A 68 -14.67 8.93 -17.47
CA SER A 68 -15.64 8.73 -18.55
C SER A 68 -15.91 7.26 -18.88
N LYS A 69 -15.08 6.34 -18.38
CA LYS A 69 -15.20 4.89 -18.64
C LYS A 69 -15.87 4.10 -17.52
N SER A 70 -16.21 4.73 -16.39
CA SER A 70 -16.58 3.95 -15.20
C SER A 70 -17.93 3.22 -15.29
N ALA A 71 -18.83 3.56 -16.23
CA ALA A 71 -20.11 2.84 -16.32
C ALA A 71 -20.85 2.81 -17.69
N LEU A 72 -20.66 3.75 -18.63
CA LEU A 72 -21.69 3.94 -19.68
C LEU A 72 -21.22 4.11 -21.14
N ASN A 73 -19.92 4.25 -21.44
CA ASN A 73 -19.47 4.59 -22.80
C ASN A 73 -18.60 3.52 -23.49
N SER A 74 -19.02 2.25 -23.41
CA SER A 74 -18.37 1.13 -24.14
C SER A 74 -18.56 1.17 -25.67
N ILE A 75 -19.24 2.20 -26.21
CA ILE A 75 -19.59 2.29 -27.63
C ILE A 75 -18.36 2.62 -28.51
N SER A 76 -17.35 3.34 -27.99
CA SER A 76 -16.14 3.67 -28.77
C SER A 76 -15.22 2.49 -29.03
N ALA A 77 -15.31 1.41 -28.24
CA ALA A 77 -14.55 0.18 -28.46
C ALA A 77 -14.94 -0.55 -29.77
N ILE A 78 -16.10 -0.25 -30.35
CA ILE A 78 -16.61 -0.89 -31.57
C ILE A 78 -15.80 -0.46 -32.81
N ASN A 79 -15.13 0.70 -32.78
CA ASN A 79 -14.41 1.22 -33.96
C ASN A 79 -12.95 0.77 -34.07
N GLY A 80 -12.44 -0.05 -33.15
CA GLY A 80 -11.14 -0.72 -33.32
C GLY A 80 -9.90 0.19 -33.30
N ILE A 81 -10.05 1.49 -33.02
CA ILE A 81 -8.95 2.42 -32.83
C ILE A 81 -8.61 2.42 -31.33
N GLU A 82 -7.66 1.58 -30.94
CA GLU A 82 -7.00 1.70 -29.65
C GLU A 82 -6.09 2.93 -29.72
N GLU A 83 -6.62 4.10 -29.31
CA GLU A 83 -5.76 5.25 -29.02
C GLU A 83 -4.71 4.82 -27.98
N GLU A 84 -3.47 5.26 -28.20
CA GLU A 84 -2.36 5.02 -27.29
C GLU A 84 -2.71 5.63 -25.92
N ARG A 85 -3.10 4.77 -24.98
CA ARG A 85 -3.44 5.21 -23.62
C ARG A 85 -2.19 5.58 -22.85
N ASP A 86 -2.31 6.61 -22.02
CA ASP A 86 -1.28 6.90 -21.03
C ASP A 86 -1.11 5.70 -20.09
N GLU A 87 0.13 5.30 -19.82
CA GLU A 87 0.46 4.22 -18.89
C GLU A 87 -0.10 4.48 -17.49
N ARG A 88 -0.28 5.75 -17.14
CA ARG A 88 -0.78 6.19 -15.85
C ARG A 88 -2.28 6.47 -15.85
N GLU A 89 -3.00 6.09 -16.91
CA GLU A 89 -4.47 6.08 -16.87
C GLU A 89 -4.96 5.02 -15.87
N VAL A 90 -5.82 5.46 -14.96
CA VAL A 90 -6.45 4.63 -13.92
C VAL A 90 -7.96 4.72 -14.08
N ASP A 91 -8.60 3.55 -14.16
CA ASP A 91 -10.06 3.39 -14.22
C ASP A 91 -10.66 3.20 -12.82
N VAL A 92 -9.92 2.58 -11.89
CA VAL A 92 -10.38 2.29 -10.52
C VAL A 92 -9.20 2.31 -9.54
N VAL A 93 -9.45 2.79 -8.33
CA VAL A 93 -8.48 2.70 -7.20
C VAL A 93 -8.88 1.52 -6.31
N PHE A 94 -7.98 0.57 -6.11
CA PHE A 94 -8.15 -0.47 -5.10
C PHE A 94 -7.41 -0.06 -3.83
N LEU A 95 -8.14 0.32 -2.79
CA LEU A 95 -7.58 0.80 -1.52
C LEU A 95 -7.63 -0.30 -0.46
N VAL A 96 -6.50 -0.54 0.20
CA VAL A 96 -6.41 -1.34 1.42
C VAL A 96 -6.21 -0.41 2.61
N THR A 97 -6.99 -0.57 3.67
CA THR A 97 -6.92 0.29 4.87
C THR A 97 -7.00 -0.52 6.17
N PRO A 98 -6.19 -0.18 7.20
CA PRO A 98 -6.33 -0.71 8.55
C PRO A 98 -7.28 0.12 9.43
N HIS A 99 -7.74 1.29 8.97
CA HIS A 99 -8.58 2.20 9.76
C HIS A 99 -9.84 2.60 8.98
N GLY A 100 -10.56 1.59 8.53
CA GLY A 100 -11.89 1.76 7.95
C GLY A 100 -12.98 1.21 8.86
N LEU A 101 -14.10 0.82 8.27
CA LEU A 101 -15.06 -0.07 8.90
C LEU A 101 -14.36 -1.39 9.19
N GLU A 102 -14.05 -1.62 10.45
CA GLU A 102 -13.36 -2.80 10.92
C GLU A 102 -14.35 -3.82 11.49
N LEU A 103 -14.11 -5.08 11.19
CA LEU A 103 -14.68 -6.20 11.92
C LEU A 103 -13.55 -6.83 12.73
N SER A 104 -13.90 -7.59 13.77
CA SER A 104 -12.88 -8.18 14.64
C SER A 104 -12.00 -9.17 13.88
N ASP A 105 -12.60 -10.07 13.12
CA ASP A 105 -11.89 -11.21 12.52
C ASP A 105 -12.04 -11.30 11.00
N ASP A 106 -12.94 -10.50 10.43
CA ASP A 106 -13.35 -10.61 9.03
C ASP A 106 -12.84 -9.41 8.22
N TYR A 107 -12.24 -9.67 7.05
CA TYR A 107 -12.05 -8.68 6.02
C TYR A 107 -13.38 -8.18 5.47
N LEU A 108 -13.44 -6.89 5.15
CA LEU A 108 -14.63 -6.24 4.64
C LEU A 108 -14.35 -5.58 3.29
N LEU A 109 -15.13 -5.95 2.27
CA LEU A 109 -15.25 -5.15 1.05
C LEU A 109 -16.47 -4.25 1.12
N TYR A 110 -16.28 -2.99 0.75
CA TYR A 110 -17.40 -2.05 0.66
C TYR A 110 -18.17 -2.34 -0.62
N LEU A 111 -19.49 -2.55 -0.52
CA LEU A 111 -20.38 -2.71 -1.69
C LEU A 111 -21.43 -1.57 -1.78
N ASN A 112 -21.37 -0.58 -0.89
CA ASN A 112 -22.20 0.62 -0.97
C ASN A 112 -21.73 1.47 -2.15
N SER A 113 -22.65 1.84 -3.04
CA SER A 113 -22.33 2.60 -4.25
C SER A 113 -21.86 4.03 -3.94
N HIS A 114 -22.29 4.58 -2.81
CA HIS A 114 -21.96 5.93 -2.35
C HIS A 114 -21.28 5.87 -0.99
N LEU A 115 -20.11 6.52 -0.91
CA LEU A 115 -19.30 6.65 0.28
C LEU A 115 -19.15 8.13 0.61
N SER A 116 -19.24 8.49 1.88
CA SER A 116 -18.88 9.83 2.32
C SER A 116 -18.40 9.81 3.76
N GLY A 117 -17.53 10.74 4.12
CA GLY A 117 -17.09 10.86 5.50
C GLY A 117 -16.54 12.25 5.78
N SER A 118 -16.45 12.55 7.05
CA SER A 118 -15.77 13.74 7.54
C SER A 118 -14.89 13.35 8.71
N VAL A 119 -13.65 13.79 8.70
CA VAL A 119 -12.72 13.59 9.82
C VAL A 119 -12.27 14.95 10.35
N ASP A 120 -12.38 15.11 11.67
CA ASP A 120 -11.82 16.25 12.41
C ASP A 120 -10.42 15.85 12.90
N LEU A 121 -9.40 16.40 12.27
CA LEU A 121 -8.00 16.13 12.51
C LEU A 121 -7.45 17.11 13.54
N GLN A 122 -6.96 16.56 14.65
CA GLN A 122 -6.28 17.30 15.70
C GLN A 122 -5.16 16.44 16.25
N ASN A 123 -3.93 16.96 16.18
CA ASN A 123 -2.80 16.29 16.77
C ASN A 123 -2.84 16.42 18.31
N PRO A 124 -2.91 15.31 19.07
CA PRO A 124 -2.97 15.36 20.53
C PRO A 124 -1.67 15.87 21.16
N LEU A 125 -0.53 15.77 20.47
CA LEU A 125 0.75 16.31 20.94
C LEU A 125 0.83 17.84 20.78
N TYR A 126 0.03 18.41 19.88
CA TYR A 126 -0.02 19.85 19.62
C TYR A 126 -1.45 20.41 19.78
N PRO A 127 -2.05 20.33 20.97
CA PRO A 127 -3.46 20.70 21.20
C PRO A 127 -3.75 22.19 20.99
N HIS A 128 -2.71 23.03 20.88
CA HIS A 128 -2.81 24.45 20.61
C HIS A 128 -2.92 24.78 19.12
N ARG A 129 -2.67 23.81 18.22
CA ARG A 129 -2.88 23.96 16.78
C ARG A 129 -4.37 23.86 16.49
N ALA A 130 -4.86 24.68 15.56
CA ALA A 130 -6.28 24.67 15.20
C ALA A 130 -6.63 23.35 14.47
N PRO A 131 -7.75 22.70 14.82
CA PRO A 131 -8.18 21.47 14.17
C PRO A 131 -8.50 21.73 12.70
N LYS A 132 -8.38 20.68 11.90
CA LYS A 132 -8.69 20.68 10.47
C LYS A 132 -9.80 19.70 10.20
N ARG A 133 -10.78 20.07 9.38
CA ARG A 133 -11.83 19.16 8.94
C ARG A 133 -11.62 18.83 7.48
N VAL A 134 -11.72 17.55 7.14
CA VAL A 134 -11.71 17.07 5.76
C VAL A 134 -13.00 16.34 5.52
N GLU A 135 -13.66 16.69 4.42
CA GLU A 135 -14.85 15.99 3.95
C GLU A 135 -14.53 15.36 2.60
N LEU A 136 -14.95 14.12 2.42
CA LEU A 136 -14.73 13.38 1.20
C LEU A 136 -15.99 12.62 0.81
N GLU A 137 -16.31 12.67 -0.48
CA GLU A 137 -17.26 11.77 -1.10
C GLU A 137 -16.51 10.88 -2.09
N ALA A 138 -16.92 9.63 -2.21
CA ALA A 138 -16.37 8.68 -3.19
C ALA A 138 -17.47 7.73 -3.66
N ARG A 139 -17.19 7.00 -4.75
CA ARG A 139 -18.11 5.98 -5.28
C ARG A 139 -17.42 4.65 -5.38
N THR A 140 -18.11 3.58 -5.00
CA THR A 140 -17.57 2.23 -5.12
C THR A 140 -17.77 1.68 -6.54
N ASP A 141 -16.77 1.00 -7.09
CA ASP A 141 -16.97 0.09 -8.24
C ASP A 141 -17.61 -1.21 -7.74
N VAL A 142 -18.93 -1.14 -7.48
CA VAL A 142 -19.70 -2.26 -6.91
C VAL A 142 -19.55 -3.54 -7.74
N PRO A 143 -19.65 -3.53 -9.09
CA PRO A 143 -19.45 -4.74 -9.89
C PRO A 143 -18.09 -5.41 -9.66
N LEU A 144 -17.00 -4.63 -9.59
CA LEU A 144 -15.67 -5.19 -9.35
C LEU A 144 -15.53 -5.72 -7.92
N ALA A 145 -16.07 -5.01 -6.93
CA ALA A 145 -16.06 -5.45 -5.53
C ALA A 145 -16.86 -6.77 -5.35
N GLU A 146 -18.04 -6.88 -5.98
CA GLU A 146 -18.84 -8.11 -6.01
C GLU A 146 -18.11 -9.25 -6.73
N GLU A 147 -17.36 -8.96 -7.79
CA GLU A 147 -16.56 -9.95 -8.49
C GLU A 147 -15.45 -10.52 -7.60
N ILE A 148 -14.72 -9.66 -6.89
CA ILE A 148 -13.71 -10.08 -5.91
C ILE A 148 -14.37 -10.95 -4.84
N LEU A 149 -15.43 -10.46 -4.20
CA LEU A 149 -16.17 -11.21 -3.17
C LEU A 149 -16.64 -12.57 -3.68
N ARG A 150 -17.20 -12.64 -4.89
CA ARG A 150 -17.70 -13.88 -5.51
C ARG A 150 -16.58 -14.87 -5.78
N LEU A 151 -15.44 -14.41 -6.29
CA LEU A 151 -14.32 -15.27 -6.67
C LEU A 151 -13.58 -15.80 -5.44
N LEU A 152 -13.39 -14.97 -4.41
CA LEU A 152 -12.77 -15.37 -3.15
C LEU A 152 -13.70 -16.24 -2.30
N GLY A 153 -14.96 -15.82 -2.13
CA GLY A 153 -15.94 -16.54 -1.32
C GLY A 153 -16.29 -17.94 -1.86
N ARG A 154 -16.31 -18.14 -3.18
CA ARG A 154 -16.52 -19.47 -3.79
C ARG A 154 -15.36 -20.44 -3.49
N ARG A 155 -14.13 -19.94 -3.34
CA ARG A 155 -12.97 -20.79 -3.02
C ARG A 155 -13.04 -21.26 -1.58
N ALA A 156 -13.37 -20.36 -0.65
CA ALA A 156 -13.58 -20.69 0.76
C ALA A 156 -14.70 -21.73 0.96
N TRP A 157 -15.84 -21.57 0.27
CA TRP A 157 -16.97 -22.52 0.38
C TRP A 157 -16.61 -23.93 -0.10
N LYS A 158 -15.98 -24.07 -1.28
CA LYS A 158 -15.67 -25.39 -1.87
C LYS A 158 -14.68 -26.21 -1.05
N GLN A 159 -13.78 -25.56 -0.30
CA GLN A 159 -12.89 -26.28 0.61
C GLN A 159 -13.67 -26.92 1.78
N LYS A 160 -14.64 -26.19 2.34
CA LYS A 160 -15.47 -26.66 3.48
C LYS A 160 -16.30 -27.90 3.13
N GLU A 161 -16.74 -28.03 1.88
CA GLU A 161 -17.44 -29.23 1.40
C GLU A 161 -16.51 -30.43 1.18
N LYS A 162 -15.28 -30.21 0.71
CA LYS A 162 -14.32 -31.31 0.47
C LYS A 162 -13.76 -31.94 1.73
N GLY A 163 -13.74 -31.23 2.86
CA GLY A 163 -13.30 -31.76 4.15
C GLY A 163 -14.21 -32.85 4.75
N LYS A 164 -15.38 -33.15 4.15
CA LYS A 164 -16.32 -34.12 4.72
C LYS A 164 -16.21 -35.55 4.18
N THR A 165 -15.64 -35.78 3.01
CA THR A 165 -15.47 -37.15 2.45
C THR A 165 -14.49 -37.14 1.29
N GLU A 166 -13.23 -37.52 1.49
CA GLU A 166 -12.39 -38.23 0.50
C GLU A 166 -10.99 -38.44 1.08
N ASN A 167 -10.71 -39.66 1.53
CA ASN A 167 -9.34 -40.19 1.57
C ASN A 167 -8.77 -40.13 0.14
N GLU A 168 -7.52 -39.68 0.00
CA GLU A 168 -6.63 -39.91 -1.16
C GLU A 168 -6.89 -39.16 -2.48
N ARG A 169 -7.05 -37.83 -2.44
CA ARG A 169 -6.69 -37.02 -3.62
C ARG A 169 -5.71 -35.92 -3.25
N LYS A 170 -4.51 -36.02 -3.83
CA LYS A 170 -3.43 -35.03 -3.77
C LYS A 170 -4.00 -33.65 -4.10
N SER A 171 -4.12 -32.81 -3.07
CA SER A 171 -4.61 -31.44 -3.14
C SER A 171 -3.80 -30.62 -4.15
N PRO A 172 -4.41 -29.62 -4.82
CA PRO A 172 -3.62 -28.60 -5.51
C PRO A 172 -2.63 -27.98 -4.51
N PRO A 173 -1.42 -27.57 -4.94
CA PRO A 173 -0.32 -27.16 -4.05
C PRO A 173 -0.55 -25.81 -3.32
N TYR A 174 -1.78 -25.29 -3.34
CA TYR A 174 -2.16 -24.08 -2.61
C TYR A 174 -3.43 -24.40 -1.84
N ASP A 175 -3.25 -24.69 -0.55
CA ASP A 175 -4.34 -24.85 0.39
C ASP A 175 -4.75 -23.44 0.84
N LEU A 176 -5.79 -22.89 0.21
CA LEU A 176 -6.45 -21.66 0.67
C LEU A 176 -7.27 -22.00 1.92
N GLN A 177 -6.61 -22.47 2.99
CA GLN A 177 -7.26 -22.79 4.26
C GLN A 177 -8.20 -21.64 4.59
N GLY A 178 -9.49 -21.97 4.62
CA GLY A 178 -10.57 -21.04 4.37
C GLY A 178 -10.35 -19.67 5.00
N LEU A 179 -10.27 -18.65 4.14
CA LEU A 179 -10.59 -17.27 4.49
C LEU A 179 -12.05 -17.29 5.00
N ASN A 180 -12.23 -17.62 6.28
CA ASN A 180 -13.41 -17.23 7.01
C ASN A 180 -13.34 -15.71 7.13
N GLY A 181 -14.49 -15.06 7.03
CA GLY A 181 -14.54 -13.64 7.25
C GLY A 181 -14.19 -12.79 6.04
N PHE A 182 -14.85 -13.04 4.92
CA PHE A 182 -14.89 -12.05 3.86
C PHE A 182 -16.36 -11.68 3.67
N VAL A 183 -16.72 -10.48 4.12
CA VAL A 183 -18.10 -10.00 4.08
C VAL A 183 -18.19 -8.73 3.25
N GLY A 184 -19.40 -8.47 2.76
CA GLY A 184 -19.76 -7.21 2.15
C GLY A 184 -21.18 -6.87 2.51
N PHE A 185 -21.45 -5.58 2.76
CA PHE A 185 -22.81 -5.10 3.01
C PHE A 185 -23.39 -4.60 1.70
N GLY A 186 -24.54 -5.14 1.30
CA GLY A 186 -25.21 -4.72 0.06
C GLY A 186 -25.55 -3.23 0.07
N ASP A 187 -25.75 -2.66 -1.12
CA ASP A 187 -25.96 -1.23 -1.31
C ASP A 187 -27.12 -0.70 -0.46
N ALA A 188 -26.79 -0.08 0.67
CA ALA A 188 -27.78 0.51 1.55
C ALA A 188 -28.19 1.87 0.99
N LYS A 189 -29.46 2.26 1.20
CA LYS A 189 -29.90 3.64 0.89
C LYS A 189 -29.14 4.71 1.66
N LYS A 190 -28.42 4.33 2.72
CA LYS A 190 -27.60 5.23 3.52
C LYS A 190 -26.17 5.22 2.98
N VAL A 191 -25.59 6.41 2.92
CA VAL A 191 -24.18 6.61 2.60
C VAL A 191 -23.33 5.90 3.65
N LEU A 192 -22.36 5.12 3.18
CA LEU A 192 -21.42 4.43 4.06
C LEU A 192 -20.34 5.42 4.50
N GLN A 193 -20.03 5.43 5.80
CA GLN A 193 -19.07 6.37 6.36
C GLN A 193 -17.63 5.98 6.01
N LEU A 194 -16.85 6.97 5.57
CA LEU A 194 -15.39 6.89 5.46
C LEU A 194 -14.76 7.44 6.74
N ASP A 195 -13.60 6.90 7.12
CA ASP A 195 -12.82 7.32 8.29
C ASP A 195 -11.44 7.84 7.85
N GLN A 196 -10.58 8.23 8.81
CA GLN A 196 -9.26 8.80 8.59
C GLN A 196 -8.41 7.93 7.65
N GLY A 197 -8.46 6.61 7.82
CA GLY A 197 -7.71 5.63 7.04
C GLY A 197 -8.02 5.63 5.55
N GLU A 198 -9.21 6.08 5.14
CA GLU A 198 -9.57 6.24 3.73
C GLU A 198 -9.55 7.70 3.28
N ILE A 199 -10.04 8.61 4.11
CA ILE A 199 -10.20 10.02 3.74
C ILE A 199 -8.85 10.63 3.39
N ILE A 200 -7.82 10.41 4.21
CA ILE A 200 -6.50 11.04 3.98
C ILE A 200 -5.84 10.58 2.68
N PRO A 201 -5.61 9.26 2.43
CA PRO A 201 -4.99 8.82 1.19
C PRO A 201 -5.81 9.19 -0.04
N LEU A 202 -7.14 9.07 0.00
CA LEU A 202 -8.01 9.46 -1.11
C LEU A 202 -8.01 10.97 -1.35
N SER A 203 -7.85 11.79 -0.31
CA SER A 203 -7.72 13.25 -0.46
C SER A 203 -6.47 13.64 -1.26
N PHE A 204 -5.37 12.90 -1.15
CA PHE A 204 -4.21 13.15 -2.02
C PHE A 204 -4.48 12.79 -3.48
N LEU A 205 -5.21 11.69 -3.72
CA LEU A 205 -5.52 11.21 -5.06
C LEU A 205 -6.57 12.09 -5.77
N PHE A 206 -7.56 12.57 -5.02
CA PHE A 206 -8.73 13.24 -5.60
C PHE A 206 -8.62 14.77 -5.61
N SER A 207 -7.83 15.36 -4.70
CA SER A 207 -7.64 16.81 -4.68
C SER A 207 -6.47 17.22 -5.56
N GLN A 208 -6.77 17.59 -6.81
CA GLN A 208 -5.74 17.86 -7.82
C GLN A 208 -4.98 19.18 -7.55
N THR A 209 -5.59 20.13 -6.84
CA THR A 209 -4.98 21.43 -6.54
C THR A 209 -4.96 21.78 -5.04
N GLN A 210 -3.97 22.58 -4.65
CA GLN A 210 -3.95 23.18 -3.31
C GLN A 210 -5.18 24.08 -3.07
N ALA A 211 -5.63 24.80 -4.10
CA ALA A 211 -6.82 25.64 -4.04
C ALA A 211 -8.11 24.85 -3.78
N GLU A 212 -8.27 23.67 -4.38
CA GLU A 212 -9.40 22.77 -4.08
C GLU A 212 -9.36 22.30 -2.63
N ARG A 213 -8.18 22.06 -2.06
CA ARG A 213 -8.05 21.71 -0.64
C ARG A 213 -8.32 22.87 0.29
N GLU A 214 -7.83 24.06 -0.03
CA GLU A 214 -8.18 25.27 0.74
C GLU A 214 -9.69 25.53 0.72
N LYS A 215 -10.39 25.16 -0.36
CA LYS A 215 -11.86 25.18 -0.42
C LYS A 215 -12.51 24.06 0.41
N GLN A 216 -11.96 22.85 0.39
CA GLN A 216 -12.43 21.72 1.22
C GLN A 216 -12.16 21.94 2.72
N THR A 217 -11.12 22.71 3.06
CA THR A 217 -10.72 22.95 4.44
C THR A 217 -11.52 24.11 5.00
N HIS A 218 -12.63 23.82 5.67
CA HIS A 218 -13.27 24.81 6.51
C HIS A 218 -12.44 25.04 7.78
N THR A 219 -11.93 26.26 7.94
CA THR A 219 -11.27 26.64 9.19
C THR A 219 -12.36 26.84 10.23
N TYR A 220 -12.41 25.95 11.22
CA TYR A 220 -13.36 26.05 12.32
C TYR A 220 -12.99 27.26 13.19
N THR A 221 -13.70 28.38 13.04
CA THR A 221 -13.70 29.42 14.06
C THR A 221 -14.72 29.04 15.12
N ALA A 222 -14.29 28.98 16.39
CA ALA A 222 -15.10 28.52 17.52
C ALA A 222 -16.46 29.24 17.69
N GLU A 223 -16.65 30.41 17.06
CA GLU A 223 -17.90 31.18 17.11
C GLU A 223 -19.05 30.63 16.25
N LYS A 224 -18.82 29.67 15.34
CA LYS A 224 -19.88 29.18 14.41
C LYS A 224 -20.57 27.87 14.78
N ALA A 225 -20.27 27.27 15.93
CA ALA A 225 -20.75 25.95 16.33
C ALA A 225 -22.29 25.82 16.57
N SER A 226 -23.08 26.90 16.48
CA SER A 226 -24.51 26.87 16.84
C SER A 226 -25.51 27.16 15.70
N ALA A 227 -25.08 27.31 14.45
CA ALA A 227 -26.00 27.53 13.33
C ALA A 227 -26.12 26.26 12.46
N PRO A 228 -27.33 25.74 12.19
CA PRO A 228 -27.52 24.66 11.23
C PRO A 228 -27.11 25.15 9.84
N LEU A 229 -26.02 24.60 9.31
CA LEU A 229 -25.60 24.81 7.92
C LEU A 229 -26.66 24.20 7.00
N PHE A 230 -27.53 25.04 6.45
CA PHE A 230 -28.25 24.70 5.23
C PHE A 230 -27.24 24.78 4.08
N VAL A 231 -26.77 23.62 3.64
CA VAL A 231 -25.97 23.49 2.42
C VAL A 231 -26.93 23.69 1.25
N GLU A 232 -26.84 24.84 0.57
CA GLU A 232 -27.47 24.98 -0.75
C GLU A 232 -26.82 23.97 -1.70
N ASP A 233 -27.63 23.30 -2.52
CA ASP A 233 -27.20 22.33 -3.54
C ASP A 233 -26.31 23.04 -4.57
N VAL A 234 -25.02 23.19 -4.26
CA VAL A 234 -24.02 23.63 -5.22
C VAL A 234 -23.80 22.45 -6.16
N GLU A 235 -24.30 22.55 -7.40
CA GLU A 235 -23.93 21.66 -8.49
C GLU A 235 -22.41 21.76 -8.72
N SER A 236 -21.65 20.95 -7.98
CA SER A 236 -20.20 20.90 -8.09
C SER A 236 -19.87 20.29 -9.45
N THR A 237 -19.25 21.10 -10.30
CA THR A 237 -18.67 20.67 -11.58
C THR A 237 -17.36 19.92 -11.38
N SER A 238 -17.16 19.29 -10.20
CA SER A 238 -15.92 18.57 -9.92
C SER A 238 -15.73 17.48 -10.97
N ALA A 239 -14.54 17.46 -11.57
CA ALA A 239 -14.16 16.40 -12.49
C ALA A 239 -14.44 15.07 -11.78
N ALA A 240 -15.23 14.20 -12.41
CA ALA A 240 -15.66 12.98 -11.76
C ALA A 240 -14.42 12.18 -11.29
N GLN A 241 -14.43 11.84 -10.01
CA GLN A 241 -13.39 11.03 -9.40
C GLN A 241 -13.50 9.60 -9.94
N PRO A 242 -12.39 8.84 -10.03
CA PRO A 242 -12.47 7.43 -10.36
C PRO A 242 -13.25 6.70 -9.24
N PRO A 243 -13.99 5.63 -9.56
CA PRO A 243 -14.54 4.78 -8.52
C PRO A 243 -13.41 4.09 -7.72
N VAL A 244 -13.75 3.65 -6.51
CA VAL A 244 -12.86 2.95 -5.59
C VAL A 244 -13.37 1.54 -5.30
N VAL A 245 -12.48 0.64 -4.90
CA VAL A 245 -12.83 -0.61 -4.20
C VAL A 245 -12.03 -0.61 -2.91
N ILE A 246 -12.71 -0.65 -1.77
CA ILE A 246 -12.06 -0.56 -0.45
C ILE A 246 -12.10 -1.91 0.23
N LEU A 247 -10.93 -2.40 0.63
CA LEU A 247 -10.72 -3.57 1.47
C LEU A 247 -10.24 -3.11 2.84
N SER A 248 -11.08 -3.27 3.85
CA SER A 248 -10.72 -3.03 5.24
C SER A 248 -10.15 -4.29 5.89
N ILE A 249 -9.05 -4.13 6.62
CA ILE A 249 -8.38 -5.20 7.35
C ILE A 249 -9.08 -5.38 8.72
N PRO A 250 -9.26 -6.61 9.23
CA PRO A 250 -9.85 -6.81 10.54
C PRO A 250 -8.93 -6.39 11.68
N SER A 251 -9.52 -5.89 12.77
CA SER A 251 -8.76 -5.37 13.91
C SER A 251 -7.92 -6.41 14.64
N SER A 252 -8.29 -7.70 14.58
CA SER A 252 -7.44 -8.79 15.09
C SER A 252 -6.07 -8.90 14.41
N ARG A 253 -5.88 -8.30 13.23
CA ARG A 253 -4.65 -8.43 12.43
C ARG A 253 -3.65 -7.29 12.65
N TYR A 254 -4.06 -6.18 13.26
CA TYR A 254 -3.17 -5.06 13.60
C TYR A 254 -3.35 -4.54 15.03
N SER A 255 -4.30 -5.07 15.81
CA SER A 255 -4.36 -4.77 17.24
C SER A 255 -3.17 -5.38 17.98
N HIS A 256 -2.61 -4.61 18.92
CA HIS A 256 -1.39 -4.85 19.69
C HIS A 256 -1.32 -6.17 20.48
N THR A 257 -2.38 -6.97 20.46
CA THR A 257 -2.44 -8.28 21.13
C THR A 257 -2.10 -9.44 20.20
N GLY A 258 -2.16 -9.23 18.88
CA GLY A 258 -1.81 -10.24 17.88
C GLY A 258 -0.31 -10.19 17.57
N ARG A 259 0.42 -11.27 17.85
CA ARG A 259 1.72 -11.48 17.21
C ARG A 259 1.50 -11.63 15.71
N VAL A 260 2.32 -10.97 14.90
CA VAL A 260 2.48 -11.32 13.49
C VAL A 260 3.17 -12.68 13.45
N ASP A 261 2.43 -13.75 13.21
CA ASP A 261 3.00 -15.07 13.01
C ASP A 261 3.03 -15.46 11.52
N ASP A 262 3.67 -16.59 11.25
CA ASP A 262 3.78 -17.14 9.90
C ASP A 262 2.41 -17.46 9.29
N GLU A 263 1.40 -17.77 10.13
CA GLU A 263 0.03 -18.06 9.69
C GLU A 263 -0.63 -16.80 9.14
N MET A 264 -0.60 -15.71 9.91
CA MET A 264 -1.12 -14.41 9.47
C MET A 264 -0.39 -13.88 8.23
N ILE A 265 0.94 -13.95 8.20
CA ILE A 265 1.71 -13.54 7.02
C ILE A 265 1.27 -14.35 5.79
N SER A 266 1.19 -15.68 5.93
CA SER A 266 0.78 -16.56 4.84
C SER A 266 -0.66 -16.27 4.37
N GLU A 267 -1.57 -16.02 5.30
CA GLU A 267 -2.96 -15.63 5.02
C GLU A 267 -3.01 -14.35 4.17
N LEU A 268 -2.33 -13.28 4.61
CA LEU A 268 -2.30 -11.98 3.94
C LEU A 268 -1.64 -12.08 2.55
N LEU A 269 -0.55 -12.83 2.41
CA LEU A 269 0.08 -13.05 1.10
C LEU A 269 -0.85 -13.77 0.13
N ASN A 270 -1.55 -14.81 0.61
CA ASN A 270 -2.50 -15.55 -0.20
C ASN A 270 -3.68 -14.66 -0.62
N LEU A 271 -4.24 -13.89 0.32
CA LEU A 271 -5.32 -12.96 0.04
C LEU A 271 -4.89 -11.90 -0.98
N GLY A 272 -3.72 -11.28 -0.78
CA GLY A 272 -3.19 -10.25 -1.67
C GLY A 272 -2.92 -10.79 -3.07
N GLY A 273 -2.35 -11.99 -3.16
CA GLY A 273 -2.16 -12.68 -4.43
C GLY A 273 -3.46 -13.03 -5.13
N ASP A 274 -4.46 -13.52 -4.39
CA ASP A 274 -5.75 -13.87 -4.96
C ASP A 274 -6.54 -12.65 -5.45
N VAL A 275 -6.59 -11.57 -4.66
CA VAL A 275 -7.16 -10.27 -5.07
C VAL A 275 -6.43 -9.75 -6.31
N GLY A 276 -5.09 -9.71 -6.28
CA GLY A 276 -4.28 -9.27 -7.41
C GLY A 276 -4.57 -10.08 -8.68
N GLY A 277 -4.76 -11.40 -8.54
CA GLY A 277 -5.15 -12.27 -9.64
C GLY A 277 -6.53 -11.96 -10.22
N VAL A 278 -7.49 -11.53 -9.41
CA VAL A 278 -8.82 -11.06 -9.88
C VAL A 278 -8.68 -9.74 -10.61
N LEU A 279 -7.97 -8.77 -10.02
CA LEU A 279 -7.76 -7.45 -10.62
C LEU A 279 -7.04 -7.55 -11.98
N GLU A 280 -6.04 -8.42 -12.11
CA GLU A 280 -5.35 -8.71 -13.38
C GLU A 280 -6.27 -9.28 -14.48
N GLN A 281 -7.37 -9.94 -14.10
CA GLN A 281 -8.34 -10.49 -15.04
C GLN A 281 -9.46 -9.51 -15.39
N SER A 282 -9.56 -8.38 -14.68
CA SER A 282 -10.58 -7.38 -14.93
C SER A 282 -10.34 -6.63 -16.25
N ASP A 283 -11.33 -5.89 -16.73
CA ASP A 283 -11.17 -4.99 -17.86
C ASP A 283 -10.66 -3.59 -17.44
N ARG A 284 -10.56 -3.33 -16.13
CA ARG A 284 -10.19 -2.04 -15.53
C ARG A 284 -8.68 -1.88 -15.38
N ARG A 285 -8.17 -0.67 -15.56
CA ARG A 285 -6.83 -0.27 -15.13
C ARG A 285 -6.86 0.11 -13.66
N VAL A 286 -6.19 -0.67 -12.83
CA VAL A 286 -6.26 -0.59 -11.38
C VAL A 286 -4.99 0.04 -10.81
N LEU A 287 -5.16 1.06 -9.98
CA LEU A 287 -4.12 1.54 -9.08
C LEU A 287 -4.32 0.92 -7.70
N TRP A 288 -3.36 0.12 -7.24
CA TRP A 288 -3.39 -0.43 -5.89
C TRP A 288 -2.87 0.62 -4.90
N VAL A 289 -3.58 0.88 -3.82
CA VAL A 289 -3.16 1.86 -2.81
C VAL A 289 -3.22 1.19 -1.45
N VAL A 290 -2.12 1.28 -0.70
CA VAL A 290 -2.07 0.86 0.70
C VAL A 290 -2.05 2.11 1.55
N SER A 291 -3.09 2.27 2.37
CA SER A 291 -3.14 3.26 3.45
C SER A 291 -2.32 2.72 4.62
N ALA A 292 -1.16 3.31 4.90
CA ALA A 292 -0.22 2.77 5.87
C ALA A 292 0.61 3.85 6.57
N ASP A 293 0.43 3.94 7.87
CA ASP A 293 1.45 4.46 8.77
C ASP A 293 2.35 3.30 9.24
N LEU A 294 3.59 3.64 9.59
CA LEU A 294 4.63 2.68 10.00
C LEU A 294 4.66 2.56 11.53
N ALA A 295 5.83 2.44 12.17
CA ALA A 295 5.89 2.19 13.61
C ALA A 295 5.24 3.32 14.42
N HIS A 296 4.42 3.03 15.43
CA HIS A 296 3.76 4.03 16.29
C HIS A 296 4.49 4.31 17.61
N THR A 297 5.77 3.98 17.68
CA THR A 297 6.55 3.97 18.92
C THR A 297 7.82 4.81 18.86
N HIS A 298 7.77 5.94 18.15
CA HIS A 298 8.92 6.85 17.97
C HIS A 298 9.13 7.86 19.10
N LEU A 299 8.14 8.06 19.98
CA LEU A 299 8.21 9.06 21.05
C LEU A 299 7.75 8.48 22.39
N SER A 300 8.49 8.79 23.47
CA SER A 300 8.16 8.35 24.83
C SER A 300 6.83 8.91 25.33
N GLU A 301 6.48 10.10 24.89
CA GLU A 301 5.22 10.80 25.22
C GLU A 301 4.06 10.38 24.31
N GLY A 302 4.33 9.58 23.28
CA GLY A 302 3.31 9.02 22.41
C GLY A 302 2.41 8.00 23.12
N PRO A 303 1.22 7.71 22.59
CA PRO A 303 0.25 6.79 23.20
C PRO A 303 0.78 5.36 23.38
N TYR A 304 1.83 4.98 22.63
CA TYR A 304 2.43 3.65 22.67
C TYR A 304 3.85 3.63 23.30
N GLY A 305 4.35 4.78 23.75
CA GLY A 305 5.71 4.92 24.27
C GLY A 305 6.80 4.79 23.20
N LEU A 306 8.06 4.84 23.66
CA LEU A 306 9.24 4.72 22.80
C LEU A 306 9.70 3.26 22.68
N SER A 307 9.98 2.82 21.46
CA SER A 307 10.56 1.52 21.15
C SER A 307 11.82 1.70 20.31
N GLU A 308 12.91 1.02 20.68
CA GLU A 308 14.14 1.01 19.87
C GLU A 308 13.95 0.31 18.52
N PHE A 309 12.84 -0.42 18.33
CA PHE A 309 12.51 -1.14 17.10
C PHE A 309 11.73 -0.28 16.08
N ALA A 310 11.24 0.90 16.47
CA ALA A 310 10.46 1.75 15.58
C ALA A 310 11.24 2.20 14.34
N GLN A 311 12.39 2.83 14.54
CA GLN A 311 13.23 3.32 13.44
C GLN A 311 13.83 2.19 12.57
N PRO A 312 14.32 1.07 13.13
CA PRO A 312 14.71 -0.10 12.34
C PRO A 312 13.57 -0.68 11.51
N PHE A 313 12.34 -0.76 12.07
CA PHE A 313 11.18 -1.27 11.34
C PHE A 313 10.89 -0.39 10.13
N ASP A 314 10.84 0.93 10.32
CA ASP A 314 10.56 1.87 9.25
C ASP A 314 11.59 1.78 8.12
N ARG A 315 12.88 1.61 8.49
CA ARG A 315 13.97 1.43 7.52
C ARG A 315 13.84 0.11 6.75
N ALA A 316 13.50 -0.99 7.41
CA ALA A 316 13.31 -2.28 6.75
C ALA A 316 12.17 -2.23 5.72
N VAL A 317 11.09 -1.52 6.05
CA VAL A 317 9.97 -1.28 5.12
C VAL A 317 10.39 -0.39 3.95
N GLU A 318 11.14 0.69 4.20
CA GLU A 318 11.70 1.54 3.14
C GLU A 318 12.60 0.75 2.20
N GLU A 319 13.56 0.00 2.72
CA GLU A 319 14.46 -0.85 1.92
C GLU A 319 13.68 -1.88 1.09
N TRP A 320 12.62 -2.48 1.64
CA TRP A 320 11.73 -3.35 0.87
C TRP A 320 11.05 -2.58 -0.28
N ALA A 321 10.49 -1.41 0.00
CA ALA A 321 9.80 -0.58 -0.97
C ALA A 321 10.76 -0.08 -2.08
N GLU A 322 12.04 0.11 -1.79
CA GLU A 322 13.08 0.42 -2.78
C GLU A 322 13.52 -0.77 -3.64
N GLY A 323 13.03 -1.98 -3.36
CA GLY A 323 13.38 -3.21 -4.08
C GLY A 323 14.42 -4.08 -3.38
N GLY A 324 14.67 -3.87 -2.08
CA GLY A 324 15.55 -4.67 -1.21
C GLY A 324 15.09 -6.12 -0.99
N GLY A 325 13.94 -6.50 -1.56
CA GLY A 325 13.48 -7.88 -1.63
C GLY A 325 12.54 -8.28 -0.50
N ARG A 326 11.86 -9.41 -0.70
CA ARG A 326 10.80 -9.93 0.19
C ARG A 326 11.24 -10.11 1.64
N GLN A 327 12.50 -10.47 1.88
CA GLN A 327 13.02 -10.72 3.23
C GLN A 327 13.07 -9.46 4.10
N LYS A 328 13.17 -8.28 3.50
CA LYS A 328 13.13 -7.01 4.23
C LYS A 328 11.76 -6.78 4.88
N LEU A 329 10.68 -7.10 4.18
CA LEU A 329 9.33 -6.99 4.73
C LEU A 329 8.95 -8.20 5.61
N LEU A 330 9.11 -9.42 5.08
CA LEU A 330 8.54 -10.61 5.72
C LEU A 330 9.45 -11.28 6.76
N GLY A 331 10.73 -10.94 6.77
CA GLY A 331 11.68 -11.38 7.78
C GLY A 331 11.95 -10.26 8.77
N GLU A 332 12.71 -9.25 8.32
CA GLU A 332 13.22 -8.19 9.17
C GLU A 332 12.11 -7.29 9.75
N ALA A 333 11.27 -6.68 8.91
CA ALA A 333 10.17 -5.85 9.41
C ALA A 333 9.14 -6.65 10.22
N ALA A 334 8.86 -7.91 9.85
CA ALA A 334 7.98 -8.78 10.63
C ALA A 334 8.53 -9.05 12.06
N GLU A 335 9.82 -9.34 12.18
CA GLU A 335 10.49 -9.54 13.47
C GLU A 335 10.44 -8.26 14.32
N LEU A 336 10.75 -7.11 13.72
CA LEU A 336 10.75 -5.81 14.40
C LEU A 336 9.34 -5.36 14.81
N HIS A 337 8.33 -5.65 13.99
CA HIS A 337 6.94 -5.42 14.35
C HIS A 337 6.57 -6.19 15.63
N ASN A 338 6.88 -7.48 15.67
CA ASN A 338 6.66 -8.33 16.85
C ASN A 338 7.46 -7.91 18.08
N ALA A 339 8.63 -7.30 17.88
CA ALA A 339 9.46 -6.78 18.95
C ALA A 339 8.90 -5.49 19.58
N GLY A 340 7.90 -4.85 18.94
CA GLY A 340 7.19 -3.71 19.50
C GLY A 340 7.26 -2.44 18.66
N ALA A 341 7.45 -2.52 17.35
CA ALA A 341 7.32 -1.35 16.48
C ALA A 341 5.86 -0.85 16.37
N ALA A 342 4.88 -1.76 16.48
CA ALA A 342 3.45 -1.46 16.53
C ALA A 342 2.94 -0.64 15.32
N ALA A 343 3.10 -1.18 14.11
CA ALA A 343 2.75 -0.51 12.87
C ALA A 343 1.40 -0.97 12.29
N CYS A 344 0.42 -0.08 12.15
CA CYS A 344 -0.90 -0.44 11.59
C CYS A 344 -0.83 -0.79 10.10
N GLY A 345 0.11 -0.21 9.35
CA GLY A 345 0.25 -0.42 7.91
C GLY A 345 0.83 -1.78 7.51
N PHE A 346 1.49 -2.50 8.43
CA PHE A 346 2.26 -3.71 8.10
C PHE A 346 1.44 -4.75 7.33
N THR A 347 0.21 -5.01 7.75
CA THR A 347 -0.68 -6.00 7.14
C THR A 347 -1.04 -5.65 5.68
N GLY A 348 -1.30 -4.38 5.41
CA GLY A 348 -1.54 -3.86 4.05
C GLY A 348 -0.32 -4.02 3.14
N LEU A 349 0.89 -3.86 3.70
CA LEU A 349 2.14 -4.05 2.96
C LEU A 349 2.39 -5.54 2.63
N VAL A 350 2.05 -6.46 3.54
CA VAL A 350 2.13 -7.91 3.29
C VAL A 350 1.13 -8.33 2.20
N LEU A 351 -0.09 -7.78 2.22
CA LEU A 351 -1.07 -7.96 1.14
C LEU A 351 -0.52 -7.49 -0.21
N LEU A 352 0.12 -6.31 -0.25
CA LEU A 352 0.75 -5.78 -1.45
C LEU A 352 1.89 -6.68 -1.94
N GLN A 353 2.71 -7.23 -1.03
CA GLN A 353 3.72 -8.23 -1.38
C GLN A 353 3.10 -9.48 -2.04
N GLY A 354 2.00 -9.99 -1.49
CA GLY A 354 1.27 -11.13 -2.04
C GLY A 354 0.76 -10.86 -3.46
N MET A 355 0.27 -9.65 -3.71
CA MET A 355 -0.11 -9.20 -5.05
C MET A 355 1.08 -9.27 -6.01
N PHE A 356 2.23 -8.71 -5.64
CA PHE A 356 3.44 -8.79 -6.48
C PHE A 356 3.81 -10.24 -6.77
N ASP A 357 3.89 -11.10 -5.76
CA ASP A 357 4.27 -12.50 -5.94
C ASP A 357 3.41 -13.21 -7.00
N ARG A 358 2.10 -12.96 -6.95
CA ARG A 358 1.15 -13.58 -7.88
C ARG A 358 1.34 -13.05 -9.30
N VAL A 359 1.40 -11.73 -9.46
CA VAL A 359 1.44 -11.09 -10.77
C VAL A 359 2.70 -11.49 -11.51
N CYS A 360 3.87 -11.48 -10.86
CA CYS A 360 5.12 -11.85 -11.52
C CYS A 360 5.21 -13.34 -11.88
N SER A 361 4.69 -14.22 -11.00
CA SER A 361 4.79 -15.68 -11.20
C SER A 361 4.02 -16.16 -12.44
N SER A 362 3.04 -15.38 -12.89
CA SER A 362 2.26 -15.68 -14.10
C SER A 362 3.10 -15.60 -15.39
N VAL A 363 4.15 -14.77 -15.40
CA VAL A 363 4.97 -14.50 -16.58
C VAL A 363 5.92 -15.66 -16.90
N THR A 364 6.44 -16.36 -15.89
CA THR A 364 7.47 -17.40 -16.11
C THR A 364 6.91 -18.75 -16.56
N ARG A 365 5.60 -18.96 -16.47
CA ARG A 365 4.99 -20.29 -16.61
C ARG A 365 4.64 -20.66 -18.07
N SER A 366 4.68 -19.71 -19.01
CA SER A 366 4.38 -19.98 -20.41
C SER A 366 5.52 -20.64 -21.19
N ASP A 367 6.78 -20.45 -20.74
CA ASP A 367 7.92 -20.69 -21.65
C ASP A 367 8.78 -21.92 -21.32
N ASN A 368 8.60 -22.57 -20.15
CA ASN A 368 9.41 -23.74 -19.78
C ASN A 368 8.55 -24.89 -19.21
N GLN A 369 8.03 -25.71 -20.12
CA GLN A 369 7.79 -27.12 -19.84
C GLN A 369 9.15 -27.84 -19.75
N ILE A 370 9.30 -28.71 -18.73
CA ILE A 370 10.35 -29.73 -18.54
C ILE A 370 11.61 -29.26 -17.76
N SER A 371 11.51 -29.25 -16.44
CA SER A 371 12.63 -29.56 -15.53
C SER A 371 12.07 -29.82 -14.13
N GLU A 372 11.69 -31.07 -13.86
CA GLU A 372 11.29 -31.53 -12.54
C GLU A 372 12.53 -31.79 -11.68
N LYS A 373 12.76 -30.94 -10.65
CA LYS A 373 13.48 -31.16 -9.39
C LYS A 373 14.39 -29.98 -9.04
N GLY A 374 13.99 -29.22 -8.03
CA GLY A 374 14.81 -28.18 -7.41
C GLY A 374 13.91 -27.19 -6.67
N GLU A 375 14.18 -26.97 -5.38
CA GLU A 375 13.54 -25.96 -4.53
C GLU A 375 13.42 -24.63 -5.27
N ARG A 376 12.20 -24.10 -5.30
CA ARG A 376 11.88 -22.82 -5.95
C ARG A 376 11.74 -21.77 -4.87
N ASP A 377 12.83 -21.10 -4.55
CA ASP A 377 12.74 -19.78 -3.94
C ASP A 377 12.10 -18.84 -4.97
N SER A 378 10.89 -18.38 -4.67
CA SER A 378 10.08 -17.53 -5.54
C SER A 378 10.72 -16.15 -5.68
N ALA A 379 11.48 -16.01 -6.76
CA ALA A 379 12.40 -14.92 -7.08
C ALA A 379 11.75 -13.65 -7.66
N CYS A 380 10.48 -13.29 -7.35
CA CYS A 380 9.93 -12.06 -7.95
C CYS A 380 10.61 -10.77 -7.43
N LEU A 381 11.00 -10.72 -6.15
CA LEU A 381 11.72 -9.55 -5.64
C LEU A 381 13.18 -9.85 -5.27
N SER A 382 13.68 -11.06 -5.51
CA SER A 382 15.13 -11.21 -5.63
C SER A 382 15.58 -10.48 -6.89
N THR A 383 16.80 -9.96 -6.90
CA THR A 383 17.45 -9.10 -7.92
C THR A 383 17.18 -9.40 -9.41
N SER A 384 16.63 -10.56 -9.79
CA SER A 384 16.21 -10.91 -11.15
C SER A 384 14.72 -10.65 -11.51
N GLY A 385 13.79 -10.54 -10.54
CA GLY A 385 12.37 -10.27 -10.79
C GLY A 385 11.97 -8.79 -10.68
N ALA A 386 12.89 -7.94 -10.20
CA ALA A 386 12.84 -6.47 -10.25
C ALA A 386 12.75 -5.89 -11.69
N THR A 387 12.57 -6.73 -12.70
CA THR A 387 12.44 -6.28 -14.09
C THR A 387 11.05 -5.74 -14.40
N GLU A 388 9.99 -6.15 -13.69
CA GLU A 388 8.61 -5.74 -14.06
C GLU A 388 8.14 -4.46 -13.35
N TRP A 389 8.70 -4.11 -12.20
CA TRP A 389 8.28 -2.94 -11.42
C TRP A 389 9.44 -1.96 -11.23
N GLU A 390 9.14 -0.68 -11.37
CA GLU A 390 10.00 0.45 -10.99
C GLU A 390 9.50 0.98 -9.65
N SER A 391 10.30 0.77 -8.61
CA SER A 391 9.96 1.25 -7.28
C SER A 391 10.77 2.50 -6.92
N ARG A 392 10.13 3.43 -6.20
CA ARG A 392 10.76 4.64 -5.68
C ARG A 392 10.11 5.01 -4.35
N VAL A 393 10.94 5.19 -3.33
CA VAL A 393 10.54 5.87 -2.09
C VAL A 393 10.71 7.38 -2.29
N LEU A 394 9.69 8.14 -1.91
CA LEU A 394 9.67 9.60 -2.02
C LEU A 394 9.81 10.29 -0.66
N GLY A 395 9.50 9.60 0.42
CA GLY A 395 9.71 10.10 1.78
C GLY A 395 9.43 9.02 2.82
N ASN A 396 10.28 8.96 3.85
CA ASN A 396 10.12 8.15 5.05
C ASN A 396 10.43 9.02 6.25
N PHE A 397 9.41 9.43 7.00
CA PHE A 397 9.55 10.43 8.06
C PHE A 397 8.61 10.12 9.23
N HIS A 398 8.93 10.61 10.43
CA HIS A 398 8.13 10.43 11.64
C HIS A 398 7.92 11.79 12.36
N PRO A 399 7.00 12.66 11.86
CA PRO A 399 6.83 14.00 12.42
C PRO A 399 6.35 14.02 13.87
N THR A 400 5.74 12.93 14.32
CA THR A 400 5.25 12.73 15.68
C THR A 400 5.64 11.35 16.21
N TYR A 401 4.72 10.66 16.89
CA TYR A 401 5.02 9.39 17.53
C TYR A 401 4.97 8.20 16.56
N TYR A 402 4.58 8.43 15.31
CA TYR A 402 4.50 7.39 14.29
C TYR A 402 5.23 7.73 13.00
N GLY A 403 5.73 6.71 12.33
CA GLY A 403 6.39 6.79 11.03
C GLY A 403 5.40 6.79 9.88
N MET A 404 5.80 7.36 8.75
CA MET A 404 5.00 7.49 7.54
C MET A 404 5.89 7.32 6.31
N LEU A 405 5.40 6.57 5.32
CA LEU A 405 6.11 6.29 4.08
C LEU A 405 5.26 6.69 2.87
N VAL A 406 5.91 7.33 1.91
CA VAL A 406 5.36 7.56 0.57
C VAL A 406 6.21 6.81 -0.44
N ALA A 407 5.62 5.86 -1.15
CA ALA A 407 6.29 5.09 -2.19
C ALA A 407 5.42 4.91 -3.44
N GLU A 408 6.08 4.85 -4.60
CA GLU A 408 5.52 4.56 -5.91
C GLU A 408 6.13 3.26 -6.44
N MET A 409 5.30 2.29 -6.84
CA MET A 409 5.72 1.15 -7.65
C MET A 409 4.99 1.19 -8.98
N LYS A 410 5.68 1.54 -10.06
CA LYS A 410 5.13 1.60 -11.41
C LYS A 410 5.42 0.31 -12.16
N ARG A 411 4.44 -0.27 -12.85
CA ARG A 411 4.69 -1.42 -13.71
C ARG A 411 5.32 -1.01 -15.04
N LYS A 412 6.40 -1.68 -15.46
CA LYS A 412 7.04 -1.49 -16.77
C LYS A 412 6.21 -2.11 -17.88
N ARG A 413 6.19 -1.50 -19.08
CA ARG A 413 5.56 -2.13 -20.24
C ARG A 413 6.38 -3.34 -20.69
N LYS A 414 5.68 -4.36 -21.21
CA LYS A 414 6.30 -5.57 -21.76
C LYS A 414 7.29 -5.26 -22.90
N ASN A 415 7.03 -4.21 -23.68
CA ASN A 415 7.91 -3.78 -24.76
C ASN A 415 9.22 -3.16 -24.24
N ASP A 416 9.18 -2.44 -23.12
CA ASP A 416 10.39 -1.86 -22.50
C ASP A 416 11.28 -2.98 -21.93
N ALA A 417 10.66 -4.03 -21.39
CA ALA A 417 11.39 -5.19 -20.87
C ALA A 417 12.16 -5.98 -21.94
N MET A 418 11.69 -5.97 -23.20
CA MET A 418 12.38 -6.66 -24.31
C MET A 418 13.60 -5.90 -24.83
N ASN A 419 13.61 -4.56 -24.78
CA ASN A 419 14.72 -3.75 -25.30
C ASN A 419 15.98 -3.77 -24.42
N VAL A 420 15.87 -4.09 -23.12
CA VAL A 420 17.02 -4.12 -22.20
C VAL A 420 17.93 -5.35 -22.42
N ARG A 421 17.44 -6.42 -23.08
CA ARG A 421 18.15 -7.71 -23.17
C ARG A 421 19.16 -7.83 -24.32
N ASN A 422 19.46 -6.78 -25.07
CA ASN A 422 20.47 -6.85 -26.13
C ASN A 422 21.64 -5.85 -25.98
N PRO A 423 22.54 -6.04 -24.99
CA PRO A 423 23.75 -5.23 -24.88
C PRO A 423 24.85 -5.58 -25.92
N ARG A 424 24.59 -6.50 -26.87
CA ARG A 424 25.54 -6.89 -27.92
C ARG A 424 25.20 -6.24 -29.26
N THR A 425 25.69 -5.02 -29.49
CA THR A 425 26.17 -4.46 -30.78
C THR A 425 26.46 -2.95 -30.73
N GLN A 426 26.92 -2.39 -29.59
CA GLN A 426 27.48 -1.02 -29.55
C GLN A 426 28.99 -1.02 -29.28
N THR A 427 29.72 -1.89 -29.96
CA THR A 427 31.17 -1.79 -30.10
C THR A 427 31.50 -1.52 -31.56
N GLU A 428 32.30 -0.47 -31.77
CA GLU A 428 33.05 -0.16 -32.99
C GLU A 428 32.30 0.59 -34.10
N GLU A 429 31.98 1.88 -33.90
CA GLU A 429 32.02 2.83 -35.03
C GLU A 429 32.02 4.32 -34.60
N GLU A 430 32.89 4.76 -33.68
CA GLU A 430 33.28 6.19 -33.67
C GLU A 430 34.79 6.34 -33.45
N GLY A 431 35.48 6.50 -34.58
CA GLY A 431 36.87 6.90 -34.65
C GLY A 431 37.04 8.40 -34.42
N GLU A 432 38.01 8.73 -33.58
CA GLU A 432 39.14 9.61 -33.90
C GLU A 432 38.82 10.93 -34.66
N LYS A 433 38.60 11.98 -33.87
CA LYS A 433 38.92 13.42 -34.04
C LYS A 433 38.10 14.14 -32.96
N ASP A 434 38.62 14.94 -32.04
CA ASP A 434 39.51 16.07 -32.27
C ASP A 434 40.15 16.54 -30.96
N VAL A 435 41.24 17.27 -31.13
CA VAL A 435 42.16 17.77 -30.13
C VAL A 435 41.83 19.26 -29.79
N PHE A 436 42.10 19.67 -28.54
CA PHE A 436 42.19 21.05 -27.99
C PHE A 436 40.91 21.89 -27.80
N ALA A 437 40.55 22.17 -26.53
CA ALA A 437 40.61 23.52 -25.95
C ALA A 437 40.25 23.52 -24.44
N ARG A 438 41.10 24.21 -23.66
CA ARG A 438 40.90 24.59 -22.25
C ARG A 438 39.77 25.62 -22.12
N SER A 439 39.01 25.56 -21.03
CA SER A 439 38.67 26.76 -20.25
C SER A 439 38.36 26.40 -18.80
N GLU A 440 39.10 27.05 -17.92
CA GLU A 440 38.96 27.11 -16.47
C GLU A 440 37.62 27.75 -16.06
N GLY A 441 37.15 27.45 -14.85
CA GLY A 441 36.29 28.38 -14.11
C GLY A 441 35.24 27.75 -13.21
N LEU A 442 35.34 28.08 -11.92
CA LEU A 442 34.28 28.10 -10.89
C LEU A 442 34.02 26.79 -10.12
N SER A 443 34.96 26.48 -9.22
CA SER A 443 34.65 25.77 -7.96
C SER A 443 34.08 26.77 -6.96
N ALA A 444 32.82 26.59 -6.55
CA ALA A 444 32.22 27.33 -5.45
C ALA A 444 32.74 26.79 -4.12
N HIS A 445 33.33 27.69 -3.33
CA HIS A 445 33.69 27.51 -1.93
C HIS A 445 32.43 27.19 -1.11
N PHE A 446 32.44 26.04 -0.41
CA PHE A 446 31.62 25.84 0.78
C PHE A 446 32.49 26.21 1.99
N GLU A 447 32.17 27.33 2.63
CA GLU A 447 32.75 27.73 3.91
C GLU A 447 32.27 26.75 4.98
N LYS A 448 33.23 26.17 5.71
CA LYS A 448 32.99 25.47 6.97
C LYS A 448 32.75 26.52 8.05
N GLU A 449 31.57 26.51 8.67
CA GLU A 449 31.38 27.16 9.96
C GLU A 449 32.16 26.42 11.07
N PRO A 450 32.68 27.15 12.07
CA PRO A 450 33.52 26.58 13.12
C PRO A 450 32.68 25.84 14.16
N ALA A 451 33.23 24.71 14.63
CA ALA A 451 32.72 23.95 15.76
C ALA A 451 32.82 24.78 17.05
N GLU A 452 31.69 25.00 17.71
CA GLU A 452 31.65 25.52 19.07
C GLU A 452 32.08 24.43 20.06
N ASP A 453 33.08 24.80 20.84
CA ASP A 453 33.72 24.06 21.92
C ASP A 453 32.82 24.09 23.16
N ASN A 454 32.12 22.98 23.43
CA ASN A 454 31.39 22.77 24.68
C ASN A 454 32.08 21.70 25.51
N SER A 455 33.16 22.09 26.18
CA SER A 455 33.77 21.32 27.26
C SER A 455 32.89 21.37 28.52
N PHE A 456 31.98 20.42 28.68
CA PHE A 456 31.39 20.09 29.99
C PHE A 456 32.06 18.83 30.52
N GLY A 457 32.87 19.01 31.57
CA GLY A 457 33.54 17.92 32.26
C GLY A 457 32.57 17.09 33.09
N PHE A 458 32.62 15.77 32.91
CA PHE A 458 32.11 14.81 33.87
C PHE A 458 33.26 13.93 34.37
N GLY A 459 33.36 13.88 35.70
CA GLY A 459 34.39 13.16 36.43
C GLY A 459 34.30 11.66 36.23
N GLY A 460 35.48 11.04 36.27
CA GLY A 460 35.67 9.61 36.08
C GLY A 460 35.00 8.78 37.16
N PHE A 461 34.37 7.69 36.70
CA PHE A 461 34.23 6.47 37.46
C PHE A 461 34.93 5.35 36.69
N GLU A 462 35.96 4.81 37.32
CA GLU A 462 36.77 3.68 36.86
C GLU A 462 36.04 2.38 37.21
N LEU A 463 35.70 1.56 36.21
CA LEU A 463 35.33 0.16 36.43
C LEU A 463 36.14 -0.73 35.49
N LYS A 464 37.07 -1.45 36.11
CA LYS A 464 37.88 -2.51 35.52
C LYS A 464 37.00 -3.74 35.26
N GLY A 465 37.10 -4.25 34.04
CA GLY A 465 37.18 -5.67 33.71
C GLY A 465 35.89 -6.49 33.84
N GLN A 466 35.42 -7.03 32.72
CA GLN A 466 35.59 -8.47 32.44
C GLN A 466 35.17 -8.77 31.00
N ARG A 467 36.01 -9.58 30.37
CA ARG A 467 35.90 -10.17 29.04
C ARG A 467 35.44 -11.61 29.27
N GLU A 468 34.63 -12.14 28.36
CA GLU A 468 34.12 -13.53 28.25
C GLU A 468 32.73 -13.79 28.87
N GLU A 469 31.68 -13.73 28.03
CA GLU A 469 30.66 -14.78 27.89
C GLU A 469 29.70 -14.44 26.74
N LYS A 470 29.93 -14.99 25.55
CA LYS A 470 28.97 -15.03 24.44
C LYS A 470 28.51 -16.48 24.28
N GLU A 471 27.55 -16.91 25.08
CA GLU A 471 26.69 -18.10 24.85
C GLU A 471 25.72 -18.31 26.02
N ASN A 472 24.74 -17.40 26.24
CA ASN A 472 23.60 -17.72 27.14
C ASN A 472 22.35 -16.81 27.04
N ILE A 473 22.03 -16.26 25.87
CA ILE A 473 20.84 -15.39 25.67
C ILE A 473 19.66 -16.17 25.04
N ARG A 474 19.40 -17.40 25.49
CA ARG A 474 18.23 -18.17 24.97
C ARG A 474 17.34 -18.83 26.01
N THR A 475 17.58 -18.62 27.31
CA THR A 475 16.86 -19.37 28.37
C THR A 475 16.54 -18.59 29.65
N LYS A 476 16.64 -17.26 29.65
CA LYS A 476 16.35 -16.44 30.85
C LYS A 476 15.16 -15.47 30.78
N PHE A 477 14.43 -15.40 29.66
CA PHE A 477 13.25 -14.54 29.56
C PHE A 477 11.90 -15.24 29.85
N SER A 478 11.91 -16.48 30.36
CA SER A 478 10.69 -17.27 30.52
C SER A 478 10.06 -17.27 31.92
N ASN A 479 10.70 -16.74 32.96
CA ASN A 479 10.30 -17.02 34.35
C ASN A 479 10.16 -15.84 35.32
N GLU A 480 10.13 -14.59 34.85
CA GLU A 480 9.76 -13.44 35.71
C GLU A 480 8.74 -12.53 35.02
N ILE A 481 7.50 -12.99 34.93
CA ILE A 481 6.33 -12.10 34.90
C ILE A 481 5.53 -12.43 36.16
N VAL A 482 5.85 -11.71 37.22
CA VAL A 482 5.06 -11.68 38.46
C VAL A 482 3.76 -10.93 38.16
N HIS A 483 2.64 -11.50 38.61
CA HIS A 483 1.30 -10.95 38.54
C HIS A 483 1.21 -9.47 38.98
N SER A 484 1.19 -8.55 38.02
CA SER A 484 0.51 -7.26 38.17
C SER A 484 -0.78 -7.29 37.36
N SER A 485 -1.90 -7.29 38.06
CA SER A 485 -3.25 -7.21 37.48
C SER A 485 -3.35 -6.03 36.51
N PRO A 486 -3.93 -6.20 35.31
CA PRO A 486 -4.15 -5.08 34.41
C PRO A 486 -5.29 -4.22 34.97
N SER A 487 -4.93 -3.05 35.48
CA SER A 487 -5.89 -1.95 35.61
C SER A 487 -6.41 -1.62 34.23
N SER A 488 -7.74 -1.65 34.08
CA SER A 488 -8.49 -1.26 32.89
C SER A 488 -7.94 0.03 32.26
N LEU A 489 -7.24 -0.11 31.13
CA LEU A 489 -6.95 1.01 30.24
C LEU A 489 -8.24 1.41 29.52
N PRO A 490 -8.52 2.71 29.35
CA PRO A 490 -9.69 3.17 28.61
C PRO A 490 -9.53 2.75 27.14
N SER A 491 -10.54 2.07 26.59
CA SER A 491 -10.70 1.97 25.14
C SER A 491 -10.84 3.40 24.61
N LEU A 492 -9.79 3.96 24.02
CA LEU A 492 -9.89 5.14 23.18
C LEU A 492 -10.71 4.74 21.96
N ARG A 493 -12.04 4.85 22.09
CA ARG A 493 -12.92 4.90 20.94
C ARG A 493 -12.66 6.26 20.30
N TYR A 494 -12.00 6.26 19.16
CA TYR A 494 -12.11 7.36 18.21
C TYR A 494 -13.62 7.53 17.94
N SER A 495 -14.12 8.73 18.23
CA SER A 495 -15.55 9.07 18.30
C SER A 495 -15.99 9.75 17.02
#